data_AF-A0AB34C4N3-F1
#
_entry.id   AF-A0AB34C4N3-F1
#
_cell.length_a   1.000
_cell.length_b   1.000
_cell.length_c   1.000
_cell.angle_alpha   90.00
_cell.angle_beta   90.00
_cell.angle_gamma   90.00
#
_symmetry.space_group_name_H-M   'P 1'
#
loop_
_entity.id
_entity.type
_entity.pdbx_description
1 polymer ?
#
loop_
_entity_poly.entity_id
_entity_poly.type
_entity_poly.pdbx_seq_one_letter_code
_entity_poly.pdbx_strand_id
1 'polypeptide(L)'
;MLAPSFSNPASFNIKGFPPLTVSTNREKIRRYMPPASKVTMLLAGHAHYDHLLDVADVVRTKTPNAVVYGSETVDYLLQADKPPIATVVPGRAQISNHKDPSWRGTWFYSSGQSIRDGENPMHLAGGPPKGKIRAMPVNSMHAPHIFGINLLPGAYDDPLEDVPTSVFDWKLGHKTLAWVIDLLGDDGKPVYRIHYQDSAATPPWGFPPLISDSKSFDVVILCAASWDEVSYYPTGLLRATRPRLVLLGHWENFFGNDLEEPAETIPLQDYGGLIQQLDGYQHVVPEPFSEVSLPPPLW
;
A
#
# COMPACT_ATOMS: atom_id res chain seq x y z
N MET A 1 -6.94 5.42 2.35
CA MET A 1 -5.82 6.05 1.63
C MET A 1 -4.66 5.08 1.62
N LEU A 2 -3.85 5.02 0.57
CA LEU A 2 -2.72 4.09 0.44
C LEU A 2 -1.44 4.94 0.34
N ALA A 3 -0.50 4.74 1.28
CA ALA A 3 0.86 5.30 1.31
C ALA A 3 1.14 6.51 0.37
N PRO A 4 0.63 7.71 0.70
CA PRO A 4 0.80 8.89 -0.16
C PRO A 4 2.26 9.34 -0.24
N SER A 5 2.73 9.68 -1.45
CA SER A 5 4.12 10.08 -1.73
C SER A 5 4.17 11.27 -2.68
N PHE A 6 4.76 12.38 -2.23
CA PHE A 6 4.82 13.68 -2.92
C PHE A 6 6.23 14.29 -2.90
N SER A 7 7.02 14.03 -1.86
CA SER A 7 8.31 14.71 -1.64
C SER A 7 9.42 14.29 -2.59
N ASN A 8 9.39 13.03 -3.03
CA ASN A 8 10.22 12.43 -4.08
C ASN A 8 11.63 13.06 -4.27
N PRO A 9 12.51 13.04 -3.25
CA PRO A 9 13.83 13.66 -3.32
C PRO A 9 14.78 12.96 -4.31
N ALA A 10 15.75 13.71 -4.85
CA ALA A 10 16.84 13.20 -5.69
C ALA A 10 18.21 13.73 -5.23
N SER A 11 19.27 12.95 -5.43
CA SER A 11 20.64 13.41 -5.12
C SER A 11 21.18 14.31 -6.23
N PHE A 12 22.01 15.29 -5.85
CA PHE A 12 22.67 16.24 -6.76
C PHE A 12 21.72 17.04 -7.69
N ASN A 13 20.41 17.09 -7.38
CA ASN A 13 19.37 17.61 -8.27
C ASN A 13 19.35 16.96 -9.67
N ILE A 14 19.78 15.68 -9.76
CA ILE A 14 19.75 14.92 -11.00
C ILE A 14 18.51 14.02 -10.97
N LYS A 15 17.53 14.29 -11.84
CA LYS A 15 16.31 13.48 -11.99
C LYS A 15 16.68 12.01 -12.22
N GLY A 16 16.03 11.11 -11.50
CA GLY A 16 16.30 9.68 -11.57
C GLY A 16 17.51 9.19 -10.77
N PHE A 17 18.25 10.08 -10.09
CA PHE A 17 19.39 9.69 -9.26
C PHE A 17 18.97 9.53 -7.78
N PRO A 18 19.15 8.35 -7.16
CA PRO A 18 18.62 8.07 -5.82
C PRO A 18 19.09 9.06 -4.74
N PRO A 19 18.21 9.50 -3.82
CA PRO A 19 18.56 10.40 -2.73
C PRO A 19 19.46 9.71 -1.68
N LEU A 20 20.48 10.39 -1.17
CA LEU A 20 21.21 9.97 0.04
C LEU A 20 20.53 10.45 1.31
N THR A 21 19.88 11.62 1.22
CA THR A 21 19.12 12.25 2.31
C THR A 21 17.71 12.55 1.86
N VAL A 22 16.77 12.45 2.79
CA VAL A 22 15.34 12.63 2.54
C VAL A 22 14.73 13.55 3.59
N SER A 23 13.76 14.35 3.17
CA SER A 23 12.94 15.17 4.05
C SER A 23 11.59 15.46 3.40
N THR A 24 10.56 15.61 4.23
CA THR A 24 9.20 15.92 3.76
C THR A 24 9.14 17.32 3.14
N ASN A 25 8.76 17.41 1.87
CA ASN A 25 8.43 18.63 1.17
C ASN A 25 6.96 19.01 1.42
N ARG A 26 6.73 19.69 2.54
CA ARG A 26 5.39 20.13 2.97
C ARG A 26 4.70 21.05 1.96
N GLU A 27 5.46 21.78 1.16
CA GLU A 27 4.87 22.66 0.14
C GLU A 27 4.27 21.83 -1.01
N LYS A 28 4.98 20.80 -1.49
CA LYS A 28 4.42 19.87 -2.49
C LYS A 28 3.15 19.20 -1.97
N ILE A 29 3.16 18.69 -0.73
CA ILE A 29 1.97 18.08 -0.11
C ILE A 29 0.82 19.09 -0.04
N ARG A 30 1.08 20.32 0.42
CA ARG A 30 0.06 21.37 0.48
C ARG A 30 -0.55 21.68 -0.88
N ARG A 31 0.31 21.85 -1.90
CA ARG A 31 -0.07 22.25 -3.26
C ARG A 31 -0.84 21.17 -4.00
N TYR A 32 -0.37 19.92 -3.98
CA TYR A 32 -0.89 18.88 -4.87
C TYR A 32 -1.88 17.92 -4.20
N MET A 33 -1.78 17.70 -2.88
CA MET A 33 -2.69 16.76 -2.24
C MET A 33 -4.08 17.39 -2.03
N PRO A 34 -5.16 16.79 -2.58
CA PRO A 34 -6.51 17.31 -2.38
C PRO A 34 -6.95 17.20 -0.91
N PRO A 35 -7.92 18.02 -0.46
CA PRO A 35 -8.49 17.90 0.87
C PRO A 35 -9.07 16.50 1.12
N ALA A 36 -8.65 15.86 2.21
CA ALA A 36 -8.98 14.47 2.51
C ALA A 36 -9.43 14.27 3.97
N SER A 37 -10.02 15.28 4.60
CA SER A 37 -10.37 15.28 6.04
C SER A 37 -11.35 14.18 6.45
N LYS A 38 -12.07 13.58 5.49
CA LYS A 38 -12.99 12.45 5.71
C LYS A 38 -12.29 11.09 5.77
N VAL A 39 -10.99 11.02 5.45
CA VAL A 39 -10.22 9.77 5.53
C VAL A 39 -10.01 9.41 7.00
N THR A 40 -10.42 8.19 7.37
CA THR A 40 -10.22 7.63 8.72
C THR A 40 -9.23 6.45 8.74
N MET A 41 -8.82 5.97 7.58
CA MET A 41 -7.93 4.81 7.44
C MET A 41 -6.87 5.08 6.35
N LEU A 42 -5.60 4.99 6.75
CA LEU A 42 -4.44 5.03 5.86
C LEU A 42 -3.71 3.68 5.98
N LEU A 43 -3.40 3.05 4.84
CA LEU A 43 -2.75 1.74 4.78
C LEU A 43 -1.34 1.93 4.21
N ALA A 44 -0.33 1.44 4.92
CA ALA A 44 1.07 1.39 4.48
C ALA A 44 1.50 -0.07 4.40
N GLY A 45 2.05 -0.50 3.26
CA GLY A 45 2.53 -1.87 3.12
C GLY A 45 3.92 -2.08 3.72
N HIS A 46 4.79 -1.08 3.68
CA HIS A 46 6.10 -1.11 4.34
C HIS A 46 6.63 0.30 4.68
N ALA A 47 7.85 0.33 5.23
CA ALA A 47 8.43 1.50 5.89
C ALA A 47 9.54 2.22 5.09
N HIS A 48 9.71 1.92 3.80
CA HIS A 48 10.62 2.71 2.96
C HIS A 48 10.10 4.14 2.81
N TYR A 49 11.03 5.08 2.62
CA TYR A 49 10.74 6.51 2.68
C TYR A 49 9.73 6.95 1.62
N ASP A 50 9.75 6.33 0.45
CA ASP A 50 8.86 6.59 -0.67
C ASP A 50 7.41 6.15 -0.40
N HIS A 51 7.18 5.36 0.65
CA HIS A 51 5.85 5.00 1.15
C HIS A 51 5.47 5.71 2.46
N LEU A 52 6.45 6.13 3.26
CA LEU A 52 6.20 6.56 4.66
C LEU A 52 6.61 8.02 4.98
N LEU A 53 7.56 8.61 4.25
CA LEU A 53 8.15 9.93 4.56
C LEU A 53 7.10 11.05 4.70
N ASP A 54 6.07 11.01 3.88
CA ASP A 54 5.06 12.06 3.84
C ASP A 54 3.87 11.79 4.75
N VAL A 55 3.74 10.55 5.26
CA VAL A 55 2.54 10.09 5.98
C VAL A 55 2.27 10.95 7.21
N ALA A 56 3.28 11.30 7.99
CA ALA A 56 3.06 12.09 9.20
C ALA A 56 2.56 13.52 8.92
N ASP A 57 3.09 14.20 7.90
CA ASP A 57 2.61 15.53 7.51
C ASP A 57 1.22 15.46 6.86
N VAL A 58 0.97 14.44 6.05
CA VAL A 58 -0.35 14.16 5.46
C VAL A 58 -1.40 13.91 6.52
N VAL A 59 -1.13 13.07 7.52
CA VAL A 59 -2.07 12.81 8.62
C VAL A 59 -2.39 14.10 9.36
N ARG A 60 -1.39 14.91 9.70
CA ARG A 60 -1.61 16.16 10.44
C ARG A 60 -2.39 17.21 9.66
N THR A 61 -2.12 17.34 8.37
CA THR A 61 -2.57 18.50 7.60
C THR A 61 -3.72 18.21 6.64
N LYS A 62 -3.86 16.96 6.17
CA LYS A 62 -4.82 16.57 5.13
C LYS A 62 -5.82 15.52 5.62
N THR A 63 -5.41 14.61 6.50
CA THR A 63 -6.26 13.51 7.02
C THR A 63 -6.22 13.39 8.55
N PRO A 64 -6.61 14.44 9.31
CA PRO A 64 -6.44 14.47 10.78
C PRO A 64 -7.25 13.42 11.55
N ASN A 65 -8.22 12.77 10.90
CA ASN A 65 -9.02 11.70 11.48
C ASN A 65 -8.50 10.29 11.12
N ALA A 66 -7.40 10.20 10.37
CA ALA A 66 -6.87 8.93 9.91
C ALA A 66 -6.01 8.25 10.97
N VAL A 67 -6.20 6.94 11.10
CA VAL A 67 -5.26 6.05 11.78
C VAL A 67 -4.46 5.30 10.71
N VAL A 68 -3.15 5.18 10.94
CA VAL A 68 -2.24 4.49 10.01
C VAL A 68 -2.18 3.01 10.37
N TYR A 69 -2.37 2.13 9.39
CA TYR A 69 -2.23 0.69 9.53
C TYR A 69 -0.97 0.25 8.79
N GLY A 70 -0.08 -0.45 9.50
CA GLY A 70 1.22 -0.86 8.96
C GLY A 70 1.95 -1.84 9.87
N SER A 71 3.20 -2.17 9.53
CA SER A 71 4.05 -3.03 10.36
C SER A 71 4.56 -2.33 11.62
N GLU A 72 5.23 -3.09 12.49
CA GLU A 72 5.92 -2.58 13.67
C GLU A 72 6.91 -1.45 13.32
N THR A 73 7.67 -1.62 12.24
CA THR A 73 8.64 -0.62 11.79
C THR A 73 7.97 0.65 11.26
N VAL A 74 6.79 0.54 10.63
CA VAL A 74 5.97 1.71 10.27
C VAL A 74 5.59 2.49 11.52
N ASP A 75 5.12 1.79 12.55
CA ASP A 75 4.78 2.43 13.83
C ASP A 75 5.99 3.14 14.45
N TYR A 76 7.11 2.43 14.63
CA TYR A 76 8.29 2.98 15.30
C TYR A 76 8.88 4.22 14.62
N LEU A 77 8.85 4.29 13.28
CA LEU A 77 9.23 5.49 12.55
C LEU A 77 8.26 6.65 12.80
N LEU A 78 6.96 6.37 12.77
CA LEU A 78 5.91 7.36 13.00
C LEU A 78 5.78 7.83 14.47
N GLN A 79 6.42 7.14 15.41
CA GLN A 79 6.54 7.59 16.81
C GLN A 79 7.65 8.65 17.02
N ALA A 80 8.62 8.71 16.11
CA ALA A 80 9.68 9.73 16.15
C ALA A 80 9.13 11.13 15.90
N ASP A 81 8.11 11.18 15.06
CA ASP A 81 7.30 12.34 14.75
C ASP A 81 6.66 12.97 16.00
N LYS A 82 6.62 14.32 16.09
CA LYS A 82 6.04 15.05 17.24
C LYS A 82 4.89 15.99 16.82
N PRO A 83 3.67 15.82 17.35
CA PRO A 83 3.23 14.70 18.20
C PRO A 83 3.25 13.37 17.43
N PRO A 84 3.33 12.23 18.14
CA PRO A 84 3.32 10.91 17.52
C PRO A 84 2.06 10.65 16.71
N ILE A 85 2.17 9.87 15.64
CA ILE A 85 1.02 9.51 14.81
C ILE A 85 0.34 8.26 15.37
N ALA A 86 -0.99 8.26 15.37
CA ALA A 86 -1.77 7.10 15.79
C ALA A 86 -1.67 5.97 14.75
N THR A 87 -1.27 4.80 15.20
CA THR A 87 -1.08 3.62 14.37
C THR A 87 -1.87 2.42 14.89
N VAL A 88 -2.10 1.45 14.01
CA VAL A 88 -2.54 0.09 14.33
C VAL A 88 -1.56 -0.87 13.66
N VAL A 89 -0.90 -1.69 14.48
CA VAL A 89 0.00 -2.75 14.02
C VAL A 89 -0.75 -4.08 14.05
N PRO A 90 -1.07 -4.70 12.90
CA PRO A 90 -1.73 -6.00 12.88
C PRO A 90 -0.84 -7.09 13.49
N GLY A 91 -1.37 -7.79 14.48
CA GLY A 91 -0.71 -8.95 15.07
C GLY A 91 -0.56 -10.09 14.06
N ARG A 92 0.39 -11.00 14.29
CA ARG A 92 0.66 -12.14 13.39
C ARG A 92 -0.59 -12.96 13.05
N ALA A 93 -1.50 -13.14 14.00
CA ALA A 93 -2.73 -13.89 13.77
C ALA A 93 -3.79 -13.15 12.96
N GLN A 94 -3.65 -11.83 12.82
CA GLN A 94 -4.57 -10.95 12.09
C GLN A 94 -4.16 -10.77 10.62
N ILE A 95 -2.90 -11.03 10.29
CA ILE A 95 -2.35 -11.01 8.93
C ILE A 95 -2.61 -12.37 8.28
N SER A 96 -3.02 -12.40 7.01
CA SER A 96 -3.16 -13.67 6.27
C SER A 96 -1.81 -14.41 6.16
N ASN A 97 -1.84 -15.72 5.94
CA ASN A 97 -0.62 -16.52 5.81
C ASN A 97 -0.43 -16.98 4.36
N HIS A 98 0.60 -16.49 3.68
CA HIS A 98 0.93 -16.90 2.30
C HIS A 98 1.18 -18.41 2.15
N LYS A 99 1.55 -19.13 3.23
CA LYS A 99 1.77 -20.58 3.21
C LYS A 99 0.50 -21.41 3.46
N ASP A 100 -0.56 -20.78 3.94
CA ASP A 100 -1.80 -21.47 4.31
C ASP A 100 -3.00 -20.59 3.90
N PRO A 101 -3.61 -20.83 2.72
CA PRO A 101 -4.73 -20.02 2.26
C PRO A 101 -6.00 -20.23 3.11
N SER A 102 -6.06 -21.26 3.98
CA SER A 102 -7.16 -21.44 4.94
C SER A 102 -6.99 -20.57 6.20
N TRP A 103 -5.82 -19.95 6.39
CA TRP A 103 -5.56 -19.03 7.48
C TRP A 103 -6.36 -17.74 7.30
N ARG A 104 -7.50 -17.69 7.98
CA ARG A 104 -8.40 -16.53 8.00
C ARG A 104 -7.71 -15.33 8.62
N GLY A 105 -7.60 -14.25 7.85
CA GLY A 105 -7.13 -12.94 8.30
C GLY A 105 -8.21 -12.16 9.05
N THR A 106 -7.88 -10.94 9.45
CA THR A 106 -8.77 -10.01 10.17
C THR A 106 -9.15 -8.83 9.28
N TRP A 107 -10.45 -8.54 9.23
CA TRP A 107 -10.97 -7.31 8.65
C TRP A 107 -10.90 -6.18 9.67
N PHE A 108 -10.20 -5.10 9.34
CA PHE A 108 -10.22 -3.83 10.06
C PHE A 108 -11.17 -2.87 9.34
N TYR A 109 -12.09 -2.27 10.07
CA TYR A 109 -13.09 -1.35 9.52
C TYR A 109 -12.63 0.08 9.69
N SER A 110 -13.06 0.97 8.78
CA SER A 110 -12.78 2.40 8.84
C SER A 110 -13.37 3.10 10.07
N SER A 111 -14.21 2.41 10.85
CA SER A 111 -14.72 2.82 12.16
C SER A 111 -13.79 2.51 13.33
N GLY A 112 -12.72 1.74 13.11
CA GLY A 112 -11.80 1.25 14.15
C GLY A 112 -12.14 -0.14 14.71
N GLN A 113 -13.31 -0.70 14.38
CA GLN A 113 -13.67 -2.08 14.76
C GLN A 113 -12.90 -3.10 13.91
N SER A 114 -12.69 -4.31 14.42
CA SER A 114 -12.14 -5.42 13.65
C SER A 114 -12.84 -6.75 13.95
N ILE A 115 -12.79 -7.67 13.00
CA ILE A 115 -13.37 -9.01 13.13
C ILE A 115 -12.57 -10.02 12.31
N ARG A 116 -12.45 -11.26 12.78
CA ARG A 116 -11.83 -12.30 11.97
C ARG A 116 -12.77 -12.71 10.85
N ASP A 117 -12.21 -13.01 9.69
CA ASP A 117 -13.00 -13.42 8.53
C ASP A 117 -13.88 -14.66 8.83
N GLY A 118 -15.15 -14.60 8.41
CA GLY A 118 -16.15 -15.64 8.63
C GLY A 118 -16.71 -15.75 10.04
N GLU A 119 -16.35 -14.86 10.97
CA GLU A 119 -17.07 -14.72 12.25
C GLU A 119 -18.37 -13.93 12.05
N ASN A 120 -19.37 -14.20 12.90
CA ASN A 120 -20.66 -13.49 12.86
C ASN A 120 -20.49 -12.06 13.41
N PRO A 121 -20.71 -11.01 12.60
CA PRO A 121 -20.57 -9.62 13.04
C PRO A 121 -21.51 -9.25 14.21
N MET A 122 -22.62 -9.96 14.36
CA MET A 122 -23.58 -9.74 15.44
C MET A 122 -23.05 -10.13 16.83
N HIS A 123 -21.95 -10.89 16.90
CA HIS A 123 -21.36 -11.31 18.17
C HIS A 123 -20.31 -10.34 18.71
N LEU A 124 -20.00 -9.25 17.98
CA LEU A 124 -19.05 -8.25 18.46
C LEU A 124 -19.65 -7.42 19.61
N ALA A 125 -18.83 -7.15 20.63
CA ALA A 125 -19.16 -6.18 21.66
C ALA A 125 -19.36 -4.79 21.02
N GLY A 126 -20.53 -4.18 21.21
CA GLY A 126 -20.90 -2.91 20.56
C GLY A 126 -21.68 -3.05 19.24
N GLY A 127 -22.01 -4.28 18.83
CA GLY A 127 -22.80 -4.56 17.62
C GLY A 127 -21.95 -4.70 16.35
N PRO A 128 -22.60 -4.88 15.18
CA PRO A 128 -21.90 -5.11 13.92
C PRO A 128 -20.97 -3.94 13.56
N PRO A 129 -19.85 -4.19 12.87
CA PRO A 129 -18.93 -3.15 12.48
C PRO A 129 -19.61 -2.05 11.65
N LYS A 130 -19.34 -0.79 11.98
CA LYS A 130 -19.75 0.36 11.19
C LYS A 130 -18.66 0.74 10.18
N GLY A 131 -19.02 1.58 9.21
CA GLY A 131 -18.08 2.11 8.21
C GLY A 131 -18.40 1.65 6.79
N LYS A 132 -17.73 2.29 5.81
CA LYS A 132 -17.92 2.02 4.38
C LYS A 132 -16.72 1.35 3.73
N ILE A 133 -15.66 1.14 4.49
CA ILE A 133 -14.43 0.52 4.04
C ILE A 133 -13.98 -0.47 5.12
N ARG A 134 -13.52 -1.64 4.68
CA ARG A 134 -12.71 -2.54 5.51
C ARG A 134 -11.46 -2.96 4.75
N ALA A 135 -10.40 -3.24 5.47
CA ALA A 135 -9.13 -3.71 4.92
C ALA A 135 -8.61 -4.91 5.71
N MET A 136 -8.02 -5.88 5.01
CA MET A 136 -7.35 -7.04 5.58
C MET A 136 -5.87 -7.00 5.19
N PRO A 137 -4.94 -7.06 6.16
CA PRO A 137 -3.52 -7.17 5.88
C PRO A 137 -3.19 -8.57 5.37
N VAL A 138 -2.43 -8.62 4.28
CA VAL A 138 -1.95 -9.84 3.64
C VAL A 138 -0.45 -9.90 3.77
N ASN A 139 0.08 -11.04 4.21
CA ASN A 139 1.52 -11.21 4.33
C ASN A 139 2.17 -11.17 2.95
N SER A 140 3.11 -10.25 2.77
CA SER A 140 3.80 -9.99 1.51
C SER A 140 5.31 -9.97 1.70
N MET A 141 6.02 -9.85 0.59
CA MET A 141 7.45 -9.56 0.54
C MET A 141 7.66 -8.28 -0.27
N HIS A 142 8.92 -7.84 -0.29
CA HIS A 142 9.40 -6.74 -1.10
C HIS A 142 10.37 -7.29 -2.16
N ALA A 143 10.23 -6.88 -3.42
CA ALA A 143 11.19 -7.23 -4.47
C ALA A 143 12.57 -6.58 -4.19
N PRO A 144 13.69 -7.18 -4.55
CA PRO A 144 14.98 -6.48 -4.46
C PRO A 144 14.95 -5.16 -5.25
N HIS A 145 15.59 -4.10 -4.72
CA HIS A 145 15.64 -2.78 -5.38
C HIS A 145 16.98 -2.57 -6.08
N ILE A 146 16.97 -2.26 -7.39
CA ILE A 146 18.08 -1.80 -8.24
C ILE A 146 19.37 -2.66 -8.18
N PHE A 147 19.67 -3.39 -9.26
CA PHE A 147 20.86 -4.23 -9.46
C PHE A 147 20.95 -5.49 -8.57
N GLY A 148 19.82 -6.11 -8.23
CA GLY A 148 19.80 -7.41 -7.53
C GLY A 148 20.27 -7.38 -6.07
N ILE A 149 20.33 -6.21 -5.44
CA ILE A 149 20.71 -6.02 -4.03
C ILE A 149 19.49 -5.49 -3.27
N ASN A 150 19.12 -6.09 -2.14
CA ASN A 150 18.14 -5.46 -1.26
C ASN A 150 18.80 -4.23 -0.63
N LEU A 151 18.53 -3.02 -1.13
CA LEU A 151 19.28 -1.82 -0.76
C LEU A 151 18.95 -1.27 0.64
N LEU A 152 17.77 -1.60 1.20
CA LEU A 152 17.32 -1.09 2.49
C LEU A 152 16.69 -2.16 3.40
N PRO A 153 17.38 -3.29 3.66
CA PRO A 153 16.89 -4.35 4.53
C PRO A 153 17.02 -3.92 6.00
N GLY A 154 16.37 -4.67 6.87
CA GLY A 154 16.39 -4.45 8.31
C GLY A 154 15.05 -3.95 8.82
N ALA A 155 15.01 -3.72 10.13
CA ALA A 155 13.81 -3.32 10.85
C ALA A 155 14.20 -2.59 12.13
N TYR A 156 13.22 -1.95 12.74
CA TYR A 156 13.31 -1.44 14.10
C TYR A 156 12.46 -2.30 15.03
N ASP A 157 12.93 -2.47 16.26
CA ASP A 157 12.25 -3.18 17.36
C ASP A 157 11.75 -2.22 18.45
N ASP A 158 12.11 -0.93 18.36
CA ASP A 158 11.76 0.12 19.31
C ASP A 158 11.47 1.44 18.56
N PRO A 159 10.60 2.33 19.11
CA PRO A 159 10.36 3.67 18.58
C PRO A 159 11.65 4.48 18.40
N LEU A 160 11.73 5.24 17.31
CA LEU A 160 12.84 6.18 17.09
C LEU A 160 12.62 7.47 17.88
N GLU A 161 13.73 8.10 18.27
CA GLU A 161 13.70 9.41 18.94
C GLU A 161 13.47 10.55 17.93
N ASP A 162 14.15 10.49 16.79
CA ASP A 162 14.16 11.51 15.73
C ASP A 162 13.77 10.92 14.37
N VAL A 163 13.09 11.73 13.54
CA VAL A 163 12.73 11.33 12.17
C VAL A 163 14.01 11.18 11.34
N PRO A 164 14.23 10.04 10.67
CA PRO A 164 15.48 9.83 9.94
C PRO A 164 15.63 10.77 8.74
N THR A 165 16.83 11.29 8.56
CA THR A 165 17.19 12.15 7.42
C THR A 165 17.97 11.40 6.34
N SER A 166 18.55 10.25 6.67
CA SER A 166 19.25 9.37 5.73
C SER A 166 18.27 8.39 5.10
N VAL A 167 18.37 8.16 3.79
CA VAL A 167 17.55 7.15 3.10
C VAL A 167 17.76 5.76 3.69
N PHE A 168 18.97 5.48 4.19
CA PHE A 168 19.35 4.17 4.71
C PHE A 168 18.63 3.78 6.00
N ASP A 169 18.07 4.75 6.71
CA ASP A 169 17.38 4.56 7.98
C ASP A 169 15.87 4.34 7.80
N TRP A 170 15.34 4.50 6.58
CA TRP A 170 13.97 4.11 6.25
C TRP A 170 13.96 2.63 5.89
N LYS A 171 14.07 1.78 6.93
CA LYS A 171 14.18 0.32 6.81
C LYS A 171 12.90 -0.32 6.28
N LEU A 172 13.02 -1.44 5.58
CA LEU A 172 11.88 -2.22 5.07
C LEU A 172 10.90 -2.63 6.19
N GLY A 173 11.45 -3.11 7.30
CA GLY A 173 10.71 -3.71 8.41
C GLY A 173 10.68 -5.24 8.38
N HIS A 174 10.29 -5.84 9.51
CA HIS A 174 10.17 -7.31 9.64
C HIS A 174 9.09 -7.92 8.77
N LYS A 175 8.14 -7.10 8.32
CA LYS A 175 6.98 -7.50 7.53
C LYS A 175 6.69 -6.47 6.45
N THR A 176 6.42 -6.98 5.27
CA THR A 176 5.78 -6.24 4.18
C THR A 176 4.34 -6.70 4.07
N LEU A 177 3.41 -5.76 3.91
CA LEU A 177 1.99 -6.02 3.82
C LEU A 177 1.48 -5.67 2.42
N ALA A 178 0.64 -6.54 1.90
CA ALA A 178 -0.34 -6.21 0.89
C ALA A 178 -1.70 -6.02 1.56
N TRP A 179 -2.68 -5.53 0.83
CA TRP A 179 -4.00 -5.23 1.38
C TRP A 179 -5.12 -5.78 0.50
N VAL A 180 -6.09 -6.46 1.12
CA VAL A 180 -7.42 -6.63 0.51
C VAL A 180 -8.32 -5.55 1.09
N ILE A 181 -9.01 -4.80 0.23
CA ILE A 181 -9.83 -3.66 0.61
C ILE A 181 -11.22 -3.84 0.02
N ASP A 182 -12.24 -3.80 0.87
CA ASP A 182 -13.63 -3.82 0.42
C ASP A 182 -14.28 -2.45 0.60
N LEU A 183 -14.99 -2.00 -0.45
CA LEU A 183 -15.91 -0.87 -0.38
C LEU A 183 -17.31 -1.43 -0.13
N LEU A 184 -17.93 -1.03 0.98
CA LEU A 184 -19.13 -1.66 1.51
C LEU A 184 -20.41 -0.90 1.15
N GLY A 185 -21.47 -1.65 0.86
CA GLY A 185 -22.83 -1.14 0.69
C GLY A 185 -23.47 -0.69 2.01
N ASP A 186 -24.72 -0.22 1.94
CA ASP A 186 -25.53 0.08 3.13
C ASP A 186 -25.88 -1.19 3.92
N ASP A 187 -25.91 -2.34 3.27
CA ASP A 187 -26.14 -3.66 3.88
C ASP A 187 -24.87 -4.28 4.49
N GLY A 188 -23.73 -3.57 4.45
CA GLY A 188 -22.45 -4.03 4.96
C GLY A 188 -21.75 -5.08 4.10
N LYS A 189 -22.27 -5.41 2.91
CA LYS A 189 -21.64 -6.36 1.97
C LYS A 189 -20.64 -5.64 1.05
N PRO A 190 -19.59 -6.33 0.57
CA PRO A 190 -18.64 -5.75 -0.37
C PRO A 190 -19.28 -5.50 -1.75
N VAL A 191 -19.39 -4.23 -2.13
CA VAL A 191 -19.75 -3.81 -3.49
C VAL A 191 -18.53 -3.96 -4.41
N TYR A 192 -17.38 -3.50 -3.93
CA TYR A 192 -16.10 -3.66 -4.60
C TYR A 192 -15.10 -4.37 -3.71
N ARG A 193 -14.25 -5.20 -4.32
CA ARG A 193 -13.06 -5.77 -3.69
C ARG A 193 -11.81 -5.43 -4.48
N ILE A 194 -10.84 -4.85 -3.79
CA ILE A 194 -9.58 -4.37 -4.34
C ILE A 194 -8.45 -5.16 -3.67
N HIS A 195 -7.52 -5.67 -4.46
CA HIS A 195 -6.24 -6.15 -3.94
C HIS A 195 -5.18 -5.11 -4.26
N TYR A 196 -4.42 -4.68 -3.26
CA TYR A 196 -3.33 -3.73 -3.40
C TYR A 196 -2.00 -4.36 -3.03
N GLN A 197 -1.11 -4.39 -4.01
CA GLN A 197 0.22 -4.93 -3.88
C GLN A 197 1.22 -3.78 -3.78
N ASP A 198 1.58 -3.44 -2.55
CA ASP A 198 2.46 -2.30 -2.21
C ASP A 198 3.88 -2.46 -2.75
N SER A 199 4.34 -3.71 -2.95
CA SER A 199 5.60 -4.06 -3.60
C SER A 199 5.47 -5.34 -4.42
N ALA A 200 6.20 -5.46 -5.52
CA ALA A 200 6.25 -6.68 -6.33
C ALA A 200 6.73 -7.86 -5.47
N ALA A 201 6.14 -9.04 -5.69
CA ALA A 201 6.32 -10.18 -4.79
C ALA A 201 6.28 -11.51 -5.54
N THR A 202 7.20 -12.41 -5.18
CA THR A 202 7.18 -13.80 -5.68
C THR A 202 6.01 -14.55 -5.04
N PRO A 203 5.14 -15.22 -5.82
CA PRO A 203 4.11 -16.10 -5.28
C PRO A 203 4.66 -17.14 -4.29
N PRO A 204 3.92 -17.46 -3.21
CA PRO A 204 2.57 -16.99 -2.89
C PRO A 204 2.54 -15.73 -2.01
N TRP A 205 3.65 -15.00 -1.85
CA TRP A 205 3.64 -13.75 -1.10
C TRP A 205 2.68 -12.74 -1.73
N GLY A 206 1.92 -12.02 -0.88
CA GLY A 206 0.89 -11.09 -1.32
C GLY A 206 -0.41 -11.77 -1.76
N PHE A 207 -0.51 -13.11 -1.78
CA PHE A 207 -1.76 -13.78 -2.17
C PHE A 207 -2.82 -13.61 -1.07
N PRO A 208 -4.07 -13.24 -1.44
CA PRO A 208 -5.15 -13.20 -0.48
C PRO A 208 -5.46 -14.61 0.06
N PRO A 209 -5.95 -14.74 1.31
CA PRO A 209 -6.45 -16.02 1.80
C PRO A 209 -7.76 -16.39 1.09
N LEU A 210 -8.26 -17.59 1.37
CA LEU A 210 -9.67 -17.91 1.11
C LEU A 210 -10.52 -17.03 2.02
N ILE A 211 -11.27 -16.11 1.41
CA ILE A 211 -12.21 -15.25 2.10
C ILE A 211 -13.55 -15.98 2.21
N SER A 212 -14.18 -15.88 3.37
CA SER A 212 -15.41 -16.59 3.74
C SER A 212 -16.65 -16.21 2.93
N ASP A 213 -16.56 -15.16 2.11
CA ASP A 213 -17.58 -14.76 1.17
C ASP A 213 -17.22 -15.19 -0.27
N SER A 214 -18.21 -15.20 -1.15
CA SER A 214 -18.01 -15.57 -2.56
C SER A 214 -17.62 -14.38 -3.44
N LYS A 215 -17.19 -13.25 -2.86
CA LYS A 215 -16.93 -12.02 -3.63
C LYS A 215 -15.58 -12.12 -4.36
N SER A 216 -15.64 -12.04 -5.69
CA SER A 216 -14.46 -11.93 -6.54
C SER A 216 -13.77 -10.57 -6.41
N PHE A 217 -12.52 -10.48 -6.88
CA PHE A 217 -11.78 -9.23 -6.96
C PHE A 217 -12.24 -8.42 -8.17
N ASP A 218 -12.56 -7.14 -7.95
CA ASP A 218 -12.88 -6.21 -9.03
C ASP A 218 -11.62 -5.55 -9.56
N VAL A 219 -10.73 -5.13 -8.66
CA VAL A 219 -9.50 -4.41 -9.01
C VAL A 219 -8.29 -5.07 -8.36
N VAL A 220 -7.20 -5.18 -9.11
CA VAL A 220 -5.87 -5.46 -8.57
C VAL A 220 -4.98 -4.28 -8.91
N ILE A 221 -4.33 -3.69 -7.91
CA ILE A 221 -3.33 -2.63 -8.06
C ILE A 221 -1.96 -3.28 -7.88
N LEU A 222 -1.19 -3.32 -8.96
CA LEU A 222 0.15 -3.89 -9.03
C LEU A 222 1.22 -2.82 -8.82
N CYS A 223 2.36 -3.25 -8.30
CA CYS A 223 3.57 -2.45 -8.21
C CYS A 223 4.44 -2.77 -9.44
N ALA A 224 4.77 -1.75 -10.22
CA ALA A 224 5.61 -1.91 -11.39
C ALA A 224 7.10 -1.90 -11.08
N ALA A 225 7.54 -1.22 -10.01
CA ALA A 225 8.94 -1.20 -9.62
C ALA A 225 9.46 -2.62 -9.35
N SER A 226 10.62 -2.95 -9.92
CA SER A 226 11.32 -4.23 -9.75
C SER A 226 10.46 -5.46 -10.04
N TRP A 227 9.49 -5.34 -10.95
CA TRP A 227 8.57 -6.43 -11.31
C TRP A 227 9.29 -7.65 -11.89
N ASP A 228 10.42 -7.43 -12.56
CA ASP A 228 11.26 -8.41 -13.24
C ASP A 228 12.30 -9.06 -12.31
N GLU A 229 12.43 -8.57 -11.08
CA GLU A 229 13.30 -9.14 -10.03
C GLU A 229 12.60 -10.23 -9.20
N VAL A 230 11.33 -10.53 -9.50
CA VAL A 230 10.54 -11.56 -8.82
C VAL A 230 9.95 -12.56 -9.82
N SER A 231 9.94 -13.84 -9.44
CA SER A 231 9.49 -14.90 -10.34
C SER A 231 7.97 -14.96 -10.42
N TYR A 232 7.43 -15.19 -11.62
CA TYR A 232 6.01 -15.46 -11.86
C TYR A 232 5.04 -14.33 -11.45
N TYR A 233 5.58 -13.12 -11.28
CA TYR A 233 4.82 -11.90 -11.06
C TYR A 233 4.51 -11.21 -12.41
N PRO A 234 3.29 -10.67 -12.60
CA PRO A 234 2.12 -10.71 -11.71
C PRO A 234 1.23 -11.94 -11.96
N THR A 235 1.60 -12.79 -12.92
CA THR A 235 0.78 -13.91 -13.43
C THR A 235 0.18 -14.78 -12.33
N GLY A 236 0.95 -15.15 -11.31
CA GLY A 236 0.43 -15.97 -10.21
C GLY A 236 -0.72 -15.31 -9.44
N LEU A 237 -0.57 -14.02 -9.11
CA LEU A 237 -1.59 -13.26 -8.39
C LEU A 237 -2.84 -13.09 -9.24
N LEU A 238 -2.69 -12.74 -10.52
CA LEU A 238 -3.82 -12.55 -11.45
C LEU A 238 -4.62 -13.84 -11.67
N ARG A 239 -3.98 -15.00 -11.62
CA ARG A 239 -4.67 -16.31 -11.65
C ARG A 239 -5.46 -16.57 -10.38
N ALA A 240 -4.96 -16.14 -9.23
CA ALA A 240 -5.61 -16.32 -7.93
C ALA A 240 -6.80 -15.35 -7.75
N THR A 241 -6.67 -14.11 -8.20
CA THR A 241 -7.67 -13.06 -7.98
C THR A 241 -8.67 -12.90 -9.12
N ARG A 242 -8.27 -13.20 -10.37
CA ARG A 242 -9.06 -13.01 -11.60
C ARG A 242 -9.79 -11.66 -11.63
N PRO A 243 -9.05 -10.54 -11.58
CA PRO A 243 -9.66 -9.22 -11.46
C PRO A 243 -10.36 -8.81 -12.74
N ARG A 244 -11.26 -7.84 -12.63
CA ARG A 244 -11.95 -7.22 -13.75
C ARG A 244 -11.16 -6.05 -14.33
N LEU A 245 -10.34 -5.41 -13.50
CA LEU A 245 -9.47 -4.30 -13.85
C LEU A 245 -8.13 -4.43 -13.13
N VAL A 246 -7.04 -4.17 -13.84
CA VAL A 246 -5.69 -4.10 -13.28
C VAL A 246 -5.18 -2.66 -13.35
N LEU A 247 -4.69 -2.10 -12.24
CA LEU A 247 -4.00 -0.81 -12.21
C LEU A 247 -2.52 -1.04 -11.97
N LEU A 248 -1.67 -0.28 -12.65
CA LEU A 248 -0.24 -0.27 -12.36
C LEU A 248 0.09 1.01 -11.59
N GLY A 249 0.64 0.88 -10.40
CA GLY A 249 1.24 1.98 -9.66
C GLY A 249 2.73 1.79 -9.51
N HIS A 250 3.40 2.81 -8.98
CA HIS A 250 4.82 2.76 -8.66
C HIS A 250 5.68 2.43 -9.89
N TRP A 251 5.26 2.93 -11.05
CA TRP A 251 5.99 2.89 -12.32
C TRP A 251 6.76 4.20 -12.54
N GLU A 252 6.29 5.26 -11.90
CA GLU A 252 6.76 6.63 -12.02
C GLU A 252 8.13 6.80 -11.36
N ASN A 253 8.87 7.79 -11.86
CA ASN A 253 10.10 8.23 -11.24
C ASN A 253 9.80 8.92 -9.90
N PHE A 254 10.19 8.27 -8.80
CA PHE A 254 10.11 8.82 -7.45
C PHE A 254 11.41 9.50 -6.98
N PHE A 255 12.33 9.79 -7.91
CA PHE A 255 13.55 10.58 -7.70
C PHE A 255 13.49 11.90 -8.47
N GLY A 256 12.95 12.94 -7.82
CA GLY A 256 12.97 14.31 -8.31
C GLY A 256 12.03 14.56 -9.48
N ASN A 257 10.85 13.91 -9.52
CA ASN A 257 9.86 14.26 -10.53
C ASN A 257 9.29 15.66 -10.32
N ASP A 258 8.85 16.23 -11.44
CA ASP A 258 7.95 17.36 -11.47
C ASP A 258 6.53 16.83 -11.64
N LEU A 259 5.63 17.28 -10.77
CA LEU A 259 4.23 16.87 -10.75
C LEU A 259 3.37 17.70 -11.72
N GLU A 260 3.95 18.72 -12.37
CA GLU A 260 3.30 19.54 -13.39
C GLU A 260 3.61 19.08 -14.81
N GLU A 261 4.56 18.17 -14.96
CA GLU A 261 4.96 17.55 -16.22
C GLU A 261 4.46 16.09 -16.27
N PRO A 262 4.30 15.51 -17.48
CA PRO A 262 3.99 14.09 -17.61
C PRO A 262 4.97 13.20 -16.85
N ALA A 263 4.47 12.14 -16.19
CA ALA A 263 5.34 11.26 -15.45
C ALA A 263 6.23 10.43 -16.40
N GLU A 264 7.45 10.19 -15.96
CA GLU A 264 8.43 9.36 -16.66
C GLU A 264 8.87 8.24 -15.72
N THR A 265 9.36 7.12 -16.25
CA THR A 265 9.98 6.06 -15.44
C THR A 265 11.34 6.50 -14.90
N ILE A 266 11.85 5.78 -13.90
CA ILE A 266 13.26 5.88 -13.51
C ILE A 266 14.12 5.51 -14.74
N PRO A 267 15.19 6.28 -15.05
CA PRO A 267 16.08 5.94 -16.15
C PRO A 267 16.55 4.48 -16.08
N LEU A 268 16.52 3.79 -17.22
CA LEU A 268 16.87 2.37 -17.39
C LEU A 268 15.88 1.36 -16.78
N GLN A 269 14.80 1.81 -16.15
CA GLN A 269 13.68 0.95 -15.77
C GLN A 269 12.57 1.01 -16.83
N ASP A 270 11.91 -0.12 -17.04
CA ASP A 270 10.79 -0.28 -17.95
C ASP A 270 9.77 -1.27 -17.37
N TYR A 271 8.49 -0.99 -17.61
CA TYR A 271 7.38 -1.86 -17.25
C TYR A 271 6.67 -2.43 -18.49
N GLY A 272 7.22 -2.26 -19.70
CA GLY A 272 6.68 -2.83 -20.94
C GLY A 272 6.54 -4.35 -20.89
N GLY A 273 7.51 -5.06 -20.31
CA GLY A 273 7.41 -6.51 -20.09
C GLY A 273 6.30 -6.90 -19.10
N LEU A 274 6.05 -6.07 -18.08
CA LEU A 274 4.91 -6.23 -17.17
C LEU A 274 3.59 -6.09 -17.94
N ILE A 275 3.46 -5.07 -18.81
CA ILE A 275 2.27 -4.86 -19.66
C ILE A 275 2.01 -6.07 -20.56
N GLN A 276 3.05 -6.69 -21.14
CA GLN A 276 2.88 -7.90 -21.95
C GLN A 276 2.29 -9.06 -21.15
N GLN A 277 2.61 -9.19 -19.85
CA GLN A 277 1.99 -10.20 -18.99
C GLN A 277 0.53 -9.92 -18.65
N LEU A 278 0.03 -8.71 -18.92
CA LEU A 278 -1.37 -8.33 -18.74
C LEU A 278 -2.21 -8.56 -20.00
N ASP A 279 -1.67 -9.23 -21.02
CA ASP A 279 -2.45 -9.59 -22.20
C ASP A 279 -3.71 -10.39 -21.80
N GLY A 280 -4.86 -9.99 -22.35
CA GLY A 280 -6.17 -10.50 -21.96
C GLY A 280 -6.79 -9.90 -20.69
N TYR A 281 -6.11 -9.00 -19.99
CA TYR A 281 -6.67 -8.25 -18.85
C TYR A 281 -6.95 -6.79 -19.22
N GLN A 282 -8.11 -6.27 -18.82
CA GLN A 282 -8.35 -4.84 -18.85
C GLN A 282 -7.41 -4.17 -17.84
N HIS A 283 -6.57 -3.25 -18.30
CA HIS A 283 -5.60 -2.57 -17.45
C HIS A 283 -5.49 -1.08 -17.75
N VAL A 284 -5.02 -0.32 -16.75
CA VAL A 284 -4.75 1.12 -16.85
C VAL A 284 -3.44 1.41 -16.14
N VAL A 285 -2.61 2.26 -16.76
CA VAL A 285 -1.43 2.87 -16.15
C VAL A 285 -1.80 4.33 -15.84
N PRO A 286 -2.33 4.63 -14.65
CA PRO A 286 -2.72 6.00 -14.30
C PRO A 286 -1.50 6.93 -14.24
N GLU A 287 -1.63 8.10 -14.84
CA GLU A 287 -0.76 9.25 -14.55
C GLU A 287 -1.03 9.77 -13.13
N PRO A 288 -0.04 10.40 -12.46
CA PRO A 288 -0.27 11.09 -11.20
C PRO A 288 -1.48 12.04 -11.27
N PHE A 289 -2.30 12.05 -10.21
CA PHE A 289 -3.54 12.84 -10.09
C PHE A 289 -4.65 12.49 -11.09
N SER A 290 -4.48 11.49 -11.94
CA SER A 290 -5.58 11.00 -12.76
C SER A 290 -6.62 10.25 -11.93
N GLU A 291 -7.87 10.26 -12.43
CA GLU A 291 -8.96 9.48 -11.86
C GLU A 291 -9.22 8.25 -12.74
N VAL A 292 -9.28 7.08 -12.11
CA VAL A 292 -9.66 5.84 -12.80
C VAL A 292 -11.00 5.37 -12.26
N SER A 293 -11.96 5.20 -13.17
CA SER A 293 -13.27 4.66 -12.81
C SER A 293 -13.15 3.19 -12.41
N LEU A 294 -13.82 2.83 -11.31
CA LEU A 294 -14.03 1.42 -10.97
C LEU A 294 -14.88 0.74 -12.06
N PRO A 295 -14.68 -0.57 -12.29
CA PRO A 295 -15.53 -1.30 -13.23
C PRO A 295 -16.99 -1.26 -12.75
N PRO A 296 -18.01 -1.31 -13.65
CA PRO A 296 -19.41 -1.25 -13.23
C PRO A 296 -19.74 -2.31 -12.17
N PRO A 297 -20.58 -2.03 -11.15
CA PRO A 297 -20.87 -3.02 -10.12
C PRO A 297 -21.56 -4.26 -10.73
N LEU A 298 -21.16 -5.44 -10.28
CA LEU A 298 -21.88 -6.69 -10.58
C LEU A 298 -23.01 -6.80 -9.55
N TRP A 299 -24.25 -6.71 -10.01
CA TRP A 299 -25.46 -6.87 -9.19
C TRP A 299 -25.81 -8.35 -9.03
#